data_AF-A0A1C5Y4K4-F1
#
_entry.id   AF-A0A1C5Y4K4-F1
#
_cell.length_a   1.000
_cell.length_b   1.000
_cell.length_c   1.000
_cell.angle_alpha   90.00
_cell.angle_beta   90.00
_cell.angle_gamma   90.00
#
_symmetry.space_group_name_H-M   'P 1'
#
loop_
_entity.id
_entity.type
_entity.pdbx_description
1 polymer ?
#
loop_
_entity_poly.entity_id
_entity_poly.type
_entity_poly.pdbx_seq_one_letter_code
_entity_poly.pdbx_strand_id
1 'polypeptide(L)'
;METKKKRGCLNPEVQKIAKGFLGREITTRELRLYPYIDYCIKNDKPEQINEEKVEILKRLSQEEHVVSMQSIIMCTREFYDYMQDVLAESYVETWWEKGR
;
A
#
# COMPACT_ATOMS: atom_id res chain seq x y z
N MET A 1 -28.02 -6.40 3.56
CA MET A 1 -27.10 -7.04 2.60
C MET A 1 -25.70 -6.54 2.92
N GLU A 2 -24.82 -7.39 3.44
CA GLU A 2 -23.40 -7.01 3.56
C GLU A 2 -22.85 -6.81 2.15
N THR A 3 -22.52 -5.56 1.83
CA THR A 3 -21.81 -5.23 0.60
C THR A 3 -20.46 -5.93 0.62
N LYS A 4 -20.29 -6.95 -0.24
CA LYS A 4 -19.02 -7.65 -0.42
C LYS A 4 -17.92 -6.62 -0.74
N LYS A 5 -16.86 -6.63 0.06
CA LYS A 5 -15.71 -5.72 -0.08
C LYS A 5 -15.07 -5.93 -1.46
N LYS A 6 -14.99 -4.88 -2.27
CA LYS A 6 -14.37 -4.95 -3.59
C LYS A 6 -12.86 -4.85 -3.44
N ARG A 7 -12.14 -5.88 -3.89
CA ARG A 7 -10.67 -5.97 -3.81
C ARG A 7 -10.01 -4.76 -4.48
N GLY A 8 -8.98 -4.19 -3.86
CA GLY A 8 -8.21 -3.08 -4.44
C GLY A 8 -9.04 -1.80 -4.64
N CYS A 9 -10.04 -1.59 -3.80
CA CYS A 9 -10.83 -0.36 -3.72
C CYS A 9 -10.67 0.29 -2.35
N LEU A 10 -10.76 1.63 -2.33
CA LEU A 10 -10.84 2.40 -1.10
C LEU A 10 -12.10 2.02 -0.32
N ASN A 11 -11.98 2.05 0.99
CA ASN A 11 -13.08 1.97 1.94
C ASN A 11 -12.77 2.90 3.14
N PRO A 12 -13.74 3.13 4.04
CA PRO A 12 -13.53 4.02 5.19
C PRO A 12 -12.36 3.61 6.10
N GLU A 13 -12.15 2.32 6.34
CA GLU A 13 -11.05 1.84 7.18
C GLU A 13 -9.69 2.03 6.51
N VAL A 14 -9.57 1.80 5.18
CA VAL A 14 -8.34 2.11 4.43
C VAL A 14 -7.99 3.59 4.58
N GLN A 15 -8.95 4.50 4.45
CA GLN A 15 -8.69 5.93 4.60
C GLN A 15 -8.35 6.31 6.04
N LYS A 16 -8.95 5.64 7.02
CA LYS A 16 -8.63 5.83 8.44
C LYS A 16 -7.20 5.40 8.77
N ILE A 17 -6.77 4.24 8.26
CA ILE A 17 -5.38 3.75 8.40
C ILE A 17 -4.41 4.73 7.71
N ALA A 18 -4.72 5.15 6.49
CA ALA A 18 -3.92 6.13 5.74
C ALA A 18 -3.80 7.48 6.46
N LYS A 19 -4.90 8.04 6.96
CA LYS A 19 -4.86 9.29 7.74
C LYS A 19 -4.06 9.14 9.03
N GLY A 20 -4.19 8.00 9.71
CA GLY A 20 -3.48 7.74 10.96
C GLY A 20 -1.97 7.68 10.79
N PHE A 21 -1.50 7.10 9.67
CA PHE A 21 -0.07 6.93 9.40
C PHE A 21 0.54 8.09 8.58
N LEU A 22 -0.07 8.44 7.45
CA LEU A 22 0.45 9.44 6.50
C LEU A 22 -0.03 10.87 6.80
N GLY A 23 -1.01 11.05 7.69
CA GLY A 23 -1.65 12.36 7.91
C GLY A 23 -2.53 12.84 6.75
N ARG A 24 -2.82 11.96 5.78
CA ARG A 24 -3.58 12.29 4.55
C ARG A 24 -4.41 11.12 4.03
N GLU A 25 -5.36 11.43 3.16
CA GLU A 25 -6.03 10.42 2.36
C GLU A 25 -5.14 9.92 1.21
N ILE A 26 -5.40 8.68 0.79
CA ILE A 26 -4.77 8.06 -0.38
C ILE A 26 -5.78 7.90 -1.50
N THR A 27 -5.29 7.83 -2.72
CA THR A 27 -6.13 7.55 -3.89
C THR A 27 -6.23 6.04 -4.12
N THR A 28 -7.25 5.59 -4.87
CA THR A 28 -7.32 4.20 -5.34
C THR A 28 -6.08 3.80 -6.15
N ARG A 29 -5.43 4.77 -6.81
CA ARG A 29 -4.20 4.54 -7.59
C ARG A 29 -3.02 4.21 -6.68
N GLU A 30 -2.82 5.01 -5.62
CA GLU A 30 -1.81 4.77 -4.60
C GLU A 30 -2.03 3.44 -3.87
N LEU A 31 -3.27 3.17 -3.45
CA LEU A 31 -3.65 1.88 -2.87
C LEU A 31 -3.24 0.70 -3.76
N ARG A 32 -3.49 0.79 -5.07
CA ARG A 32 -3.16 -0.27 -6.03
C ARG A 32 -1.67 -0.37 -6.34
N LEU A 33 -0.87 0.62 -5.93
CA LEU A 33 0.58 0.58 -6.07
C LEU A 33 1.25 -0.20 -4.93
N TYR A 34 0.63 -0.26 -3.76
CA TYR A 34 1.18 -0.98 -2.60
C TYR A 34 1.51 -2.46 -2.85
N PRO A 35 0.69 -3.28 -3.56
CA PRO A 35 1.08 -4.65 -3.88
C PRO A 35 2.34 -4.73 -4.75
N TYR A 36 2.55 -3.76 -5.63
CA TYR A 36 3.74 -3.69 -6.47
C TYR A 36 4.96 -3.27 -5.67
N ILE A 37 4.82 -2.29 -4.77
CA ILE A 37 5.90 -1.90 -3.85
C ILE A 37 6.31 -3.09 -2.97
N ASP A 38 5.34 -3.80 -2.40
CA ASP A 38 5.57 -5.03 -1.61
C ASP A 38 6.29 -6.11 -2.42
N TYR A 39 5.87 -6.34 -3.67
CA TYR A 39 6.55 -7.25 -4.58
C TYR A 39 8.01 -6.83 -4.84
N CYS A 40 8.27 -5.56 -5.13
CA CYS A 40 9.61 -5.06 -5.40
C CYS A 40 10.54 -5.21 -4.20
N ILE A 41 10.07 -4.90 -2.98
CA ILE A 41 10.83 -5.08 -1.74
C ILE A 41 11.24 -6.55 -1.54
N LYS A 42 10.34 -7.49 -1.86
CA LYS A 42 10.57 -8.93 -1.63
C LYS A 42 11.39 -9.61 -2.72
N ASN A 43 11.37 -9.09 -3.95
CA ASN A 43 11.91 -9.78 -5.12
C ASN A 43 13.05 -9.04 -5.82
N ASP A 44 13.43 -7.84 -5.36
CA ASP A 44 14.48 -7.00 -5.95
C ASP A 44 14.33 -6.78 -7.48
N LYS A 45 13.07 -6.63 -7.91
CA LYS A 45 12.67 -6.51 -9.32
C LYS A 45 11.73 -5.32 -9.54
N PRO A 46 12.25 -4.09 -9.64
CA PRO A 46 11.45 -2.95 -10.08
C PRO A 46 11.33 -2.93 -11.60
N GLU A 47 10.69 -3.95 -12.16
CA GLU A 47 10.35 -3.94 -13.58
C GLU A 47 9.11 -3.04 -13.79
N GLN A 48 9.17 -2.16 -14.79
CA GLN A 48 8.04 -1.34 -15.28
C GLN A 48 7.51 -0.26 -14.32
N ILE A 49 8.37 0.66 -13.87
CA ILE A 49 7.92 1.94 -13.29
C ILE A 49 7.50 2.87 -14.44
N ASN A 50 6.20 3.17 -14.56
CA ASN A 50 5.68 4.20 -15.48
C ASN A 50 5.62 5.56 -14.75
N GLU A 51 5.38 6.65 -15.48
CA GLU A 51 5.33 8.02 -14.90
C GLU A 51 4.36 8.14 -13.72
N GLU A 52 3.23 7.44 -13.77
CA GLU A 52 2.22 7.47 -12.71
C GLU A 52 2.73 6.87 -11.39
N LYS A 53 3.51 5.78 -11.48
CA LYS A 53 4.17 5.17 -10.32
C LYS A 53 5.26 6.10 -9.77
N VAL A 54 5.95 6.83 -10.64
CA VAL A 54 7.01 7.78 -10.24
C VAL A 54 6.45 8.87 -9.33
N GLU A 55 5.28 9.44 -9.62
CA GLU A 55 4.70 10.52 -8.80
C GLU A 55 4.40 10.05 -7.37
N ILE A 56 3.75 8.89 -7.22
CA ILE A 56 3.42 8.33 -5.90
C ILE A 56 4.71 7.95 -5.15
N LEU A 57 5.67 7.31 -5.82
CA LEU A 57 6.96 6.95 -5.20
C LEU A 57 7.75 8.19 -4.78
N LYS A 58 7.74 9.26 -5.58
CA LYS A 58 8.39 10.54 -5.25
C LYS A 58 7.75 11.15 -4.02
N ARG A 59 6.43 11.16 -3.93
CA ARG A 59 5.71 11.67 -2.76
C ARG A 59 6.06 10.86 -1.51
N LEU A 60 5.97 9.53 -1.57
CA LEU A 60 6.34 8.66 -0.45
C LEU A 60 7.82 8.82 -0.04
N SER A 61 8.68 9.18 -0.99
CA SER A 61 10.08 9.50 -0.71
C SER A 61 10.28 10.86 -0.05
N GLN A 62 9.53 11.88 -0.47
CA GLN A 62 9.49 13.18 0.21
C GLN A 62 8.91 13.08 1.63
N GLU A 63 8.02 12.12 1.85
CA GLU A 63 7.45 11.77 3.16
C GLU A 63 8.38 10.83 3.98
N GLU A 64 9.60 10.57 3.50
CA GLU A 64 10.63 9.74 4.15
C GLU A 64 10.22 8.27 4.40
N HIS A 65 9.20 7.78 3.70
CA HIS A 65 8.70 6.42 3.83
C HIS A 65 9.38 5.42 2.88
N VAL A 66 9.72 5.89 1.68
CA VAL A 66 10.28 5.06 0.60
C VAL A 66 11.56 5.68 0.06
N VAL A 67 12.56 4.85 -0.19
CA VAL A 67 13.75 5.23 -0.96
C VAL A 67 13.72 4.45 -2.27
N SER A 68 13.70 5.17 -3.38
CA SER A 68 13.76 4.61 -4.73
C SER A 68 15.06 5.05 -5.39
N MET A 69 15.97 4.11 -5.66
CA MET A 69 17.25 4.37 -6.34
C MET A 69 17.37 3.41 -7.51
N GLN A 70 17.38 3.92 -8.76
CA GLN A 70 17.65 3.32 -10.08
C GLN A 70 17.20 1.87 -10.38
N SER A 71 17.32 0.92 -9.44
CA SER A 71 16.94 -0.48 -9.53
C SER A 71 16.50 -1.11 -8.20
N ILE A 72 16.28 -0.34 -7.12
CA ILE A 72 15.86 -0.85 -5.81
C ILE A 72 14.78 0.06 -5.22
N ILE A 73 13.73 -0.57 -4.66
CA ILE A 73 12.74 0.09 -3.80
C ILE A 73 12.94 -0.42 -2.37
N MET A 74 13.25 0.48 -1.46
CA MET A 74 13.33 0.23 -0.02
C MET A 74 12.28 1.08 0.70
N CYS A 75 11.84 0.65 1.88
CA CYS A 75 10.97 1.45 2.73
C CYS A 75 11.35 1.31 4.21
N THR A 76 10.84 2.22 5.04
CA THR A 76 10.97 2.09 6.50
C THR A 76 10.17 0.90 7.01
N ARG A 77 10.51 0.41 8.21
CA ARG A 77 9.77 -0.69 8.84
C ARG A 77 8.32 -0.28 9.11
N GLU A 78 8.15 0.93 9.57
CA GLU A 78 6.87 1.54 9.92
C GLU A 78 5.97 1.65 8.67
N PHE A 79 6.53 2.07 7.53
CA PHE A 79 5.77 2.10 6.29
C PHE A 79 5.44 0.70 5.78
N TYR A 80 6.36 -0.26 5.95
CA TYR A 80 6.08 -1.65 5.59
C TYR A 80 4.88 -2.21 6.38
N ASP A 81 4.85 -2.00 7.70
CA ASP A 81 3.75 -2.46 8.56
C ASP A 81 2.43 -1.77 8.18
N TYR A 82 2.44 -0.44 7.99
CA TYR A 82 1.30 0.31 7.45
C TYR A 82 0.79 -0.26 6.11
N MET A 83 1.71 -0.55 5.18
CA MET A 83 1.37 -1.06 3.87
C MET A 83 0.71 -2.45 3.99
N GLN A 84 1.20 -3.32 4.86
CA GLN A 84 0.57 -4.62 5.10
C GLN A 84 -0.83 -4.48 5.69
N ASP A 85 -1.06 -3.54 6.62
CA ASP A 85 -2.38 -3.27 7.17
C ASP A 85 -3.37 -2.81 6.10
N VAL A 86 -2.95 -1.89 5.23
CA VAL A 86 -3.77 -1.41 4.10
C VAL A 86 -4.05 -2.54 3.10
N LEU A 87 -3.05 -3.39 2.81
CA LEU A 87 -3.22 -4.52 1.89
C LEU A 87 -4.15 -5.58 2.47
N ALA A 88 -4.02 -5.91 3.75
CA ALA A 88 -4.91 -6.82 4.44
C ALA A 88 -6.34 -6.27 4.41
N GLU A 89 -6.52 -5.01 4.79
CA GLU A 89 -7.82 -4.37 4.77
C GLU A 89 -8.41 -4.30 3.34
N SER A 90 -7.62 -4.06 2.30
CA SER A 90 -8.15 -3.93 0.94
C SER A 90 -8.37 -5.26 0.19
N TYR A 91 -7.63 -6.32 0.53
CA TYR A 91 -7.59 -7.57 -0.26
C TYR A 91 -8.00 -8.83 0.51
N VAL A 92 -8.07 -8.81 1.84
CA VAL A 92 -8.50 -9.97 2.64
C VAL A 92 -10.01 -9.90 2.85
N GLU A 93 -10.73 -10.94 2.43
CA GLU A 93 -12.19 -11.01 2.55
C GLU A 93 -12.64 -11.45 3.95
N THR A 94 -11.86 -12.32 4.60
CA THR A 94 -12.17 -12.87 5.92
C THR A 94 -10.88 -12.99 6.71
N TRP A 95 -10.97 -12.60 7.98
CA TRP A 95 -9.93 -12.90 8.95
C TRP A 95 -10.20 -14.29 9.52
N TRP A 96 -9.16 -15.07 9.74
CA TRP A 96 -9.34 -16.35 10.42
C TRP A 96 -9.75 -16.08 11.86
N GLU A 97 -11.04 -16.22 12.14
CA GLU A 97 -11.57 -16.27 13.51
C GLU A 97 -11.53 -17.73 13.96
N LYS A 98 -10.62 -18.05 14.87
CA LYS A 98 -10.50 -19.38 15.44
C LYS A 98 -11.76 -19.66 16.29
N GLY A 99 -12.73 -20.39 15.75
CA GLY A 99 -13.86 -20.95 16.51
C GLY A 99 -15.28 -20.68 15.98
N ARG A 100 -15.58 -21.09 14.75
CA ARG A 100 -16.94 -21.49 14.37
C ARG A 100 -16.98 -22.98 14.11
#